data_AF-K1UJ58-F1
#
_entry.id   AF-K1UJ58-F1
#
_cell.length_a   1.000
_cell.length_b   1.000
_cell.length_c   1.000
_cell.angle_alpha   90.00
_cell.angle_beta   90.00
_cell.angle_gamma   90.00
#
_symmetry.space_group_name_H-M   'P 1'
#
loop_
_entity.id
_entity.type
_entity.pdbx_description
1 polymer ?
#
loop_
_entity_poly.entity_id
_entity_poly.type
_entity_poly.pdbx_seq_one_letter_code
_entity_poly.pdbx_strand_id
1 'polypeptide(L)'
;METPFYRVVGSFTDANIEAEWKAVEGSKYFESPLLYKENGFKKQESAESLITELSGKTAVVSSIERGTSRKKAPLLFNLAELQAECSKRFKISPDETLQVAQDLYEKKLTTYPRTDARVLSTAVAKEIGKNISRLKGYEPVQGFVERIMKEGLHYNIAKTQYTDDSKITD
;
A
#
# COMPACT_ATOMS: atom_id res chain seq x y z
N MET A 1 -14.48 12.24 20.91
CA MET A 1 -14.68 13.43 20.05
C MET A 1 -13.35 13.74 19.40
N GLU A 2 -13.28 13.75 18.08
CA GLU A 2 -12.11 14.31 17.39
C GLU A 2 -12.12 15.82 17.58
N THR A 3 -11.00 16.40 18.01
CA THR A 3 -10.86 17.85 18.14
C THR A 3 -10.64 18.43 16.75
N PRO A 4 -11.53 19.27 16.22
CA PRO A 4 -11.32 19.90 14.92
C PRO A 4 -10.13 20.87 14.98
N PHE A 5 -9.42 20.99 13.86
CA PHE A 5 -8.33 21.95 13.67
C PHE A 5 -8.37 22.51 12.24
N TYR A 6 -7.74 23.66 12.04
CA TYR A 6 -7.84 24.46 10.82
C TYR A 6 -6.51 24.47 10.08
N ARG A 7 -6.53 24.01 8.83
CA ARG A 7 -5.38 24.01 7.93
C ARG A 7 -5.44 25.21 6.99
N VAL A 8 -4.28 25.74 6.62
CA VAL A 8 -4.16 26.79 5.60
C VAL A 8 -3.63 26.15 4.32
N VAL A 9 -4.40 26.26 3.25
CA VAL A 9 -4.06 25.75 1.92
C VAL A 9 -3.92 26.94 0.97
N GLY A 10 -2.77 27.05 0.33
CA GLY A 10 -2.49 28.06 -0.69
C GLY A 10 -2.63 27.46 -2.09
N SER A 11 -3.22 28.23 -3.00
CA SER A 11 -3.28 27.90 -4.44
C SER A 11 -2.32 28.81 -5.20
N PHE A 12 -1.40 28.20 -5.96
CA PHE A 12 -0.35 28.89 -6.70
C PHE A 12 -0.61 28.74 -8.20
N THR A 13 -1.29 29.72 -8.78
CA THR A 13 -1.85 29.66 -10.14
C THR A 13 -0.80 29.51 -11.23
N ASP A 14 0.36 30.15 -11.09
CA ASP A 14 1.43 30.12 -12.10
C ASP A 14 1.99 28.71 -12.30
N ALA A 15 1.92 27.86 -11.27
CA ALA A 15 2.40 26.49 -11.30
C ALA A 15 1.28 25.44 -11.27
N ASN A 16 0.01 25.87 -11.11
CA ASN A 16 -1.14 25.01 -10.85
C ASN A 16 -0.91 24.01 -9.69
N ILE A 17 -0.38 24.53 -8.57
CA ILE A 17 -0.06 23.74 -7.37
C ILE A 17 -0.93 24.18 -6.21
N GLU A 18 -1.44 23.23 -5.44
CA GLU A 18 -1.95 23.47 -4.09
C GLU A 18 -0.89 23.04 -3.07
N ALA A 19 -0.69 23.85 -2.02
CA ALA A 19 0.21 23.49 -0.93
C ALA A 19 -0.43 23.75 0.43
N GLU A 20 -0.18 22.85 1.37
CA GLU A 20 -0.55 23.01 2.77
C GLU A 20 0.56 23.73 3.52
N TRP A 21 0.21 24.77 4.27
CA TRP A 21 1.16 25.47 5.13
C TRP A 21 1.51 24.64 6.36
N LYS A 22 2.77 24.71 6.78
CA LYS A 22 3.21 24.25 8.10
C LYS A 22 4.16 25.25 8.74
N ALA A 23 4.12 25.32 10.06
CA ALA A 23 5.15 25.95 10.85
C ALA A 23 6.45 25.15 10.75
N VAL A 24 7.57 25.86 10.64
CA VAL A 24 8.93 25.31 10.59
C VAL A 24 9.78 26.16 11.50
N GLU A 25 10.92 25.63 11.93
CA GLU A 25 11.86 26.36 12.77
C GLU A 25 12.18 27.74 12.19
N GLY A 26 12.13 28.77 13.05
CA GLY A 26 12.35 30.17 12.64
C GLY A 26 11.12 30.88 12.05
N SER A 27 9.98 30.21 11.84
CA SER A 27 8.75 30.88 11.41
C SER A 27 7.96 31.48 12.58
N LYS A 28 7.12 32.48 12.30
CA LYS A 28 6.29 33.21 13.30
C LYS A 28 5.49 32.30 14.22
N TYR A 29 5.02 31.16 13.72
CA TYR A 29 4.13 30.25 14.44
C TYR A 29 4.85 28.98 14.93
N PHE A 30 6.17 28.87 14.78
CA PHE A 30 6.92 27.73 15.31
C PHE A 30 6.69 27.56 16.82
N GLU A 31 6.30 26.35 17.24
CA GLU A 31 5.93 26.00 18.62
C GLU A 31 4.85 26.89 19.27
N SER A 32 4.08 27.62 18.46
CA SER A 32 3.05 28.54 18.97
C SER A 32 1.93 27.78 19.69
N PRO A 33 1.44 28.29 20.85
CA PRO A 33 0.31 27.69 21.55
C PRO A 33 -1.00 27.73 20.74
N LEU A 34 -1.05 28.52 19.66
CA LEU A 34 -2.18 28.60 18.74
C LEU A 34 -2.29 27.38 17.82
N LEU A 35 -1.20 26.64 17.64
CA LEU A 35 -1.16 25.44 16.82
C LEU A 35 -1.81 24.25 17.52
N TYR A 36 -2.57 23.48 16.76
CA TYR A 36 -2.98 22.12 17.14
C TYR A 36 -1.81 21.15 16.88
N LYS A 37 -1.12 21.36 15.75
CA LYS A 37 0.13 20.72 15.34
C LYS A 37 0.83 21.62 14.31
N GLU A 38 2.03 21.26 13.87
CA GLU A 38 2.83 22.07 12.94
C GLU A 38 2.07 22.51 11.67
N ASN A 39 1.13 21.72 11.16
CA ASN A 39 0.37 22.02 9.94
C ASN A 39 -1.06 22.52 10.19
N GLY A 40 -1.41 22.98 11.39
CA GLY A 40 -2.76 23.50 11.62
C GLY A 40 -3.02 24.17 12.97
N PHE A 41 -3.98 25.08 12.97
CA PHE A 41 -4.38 25.91 14.10
C PHE A 41 -5.52 25.28 14.91
N LYS A 42 -5.55 25.55 16.21
CA LYS A 42 -6.67 25.18 17.10
C LYS A 42 -7.95 25.95 16.78
N LYS A 43 -7.81 27.16 16.22
CA LYS A 43 -8.88 28.14 16.02
C LYS A 43 -8.88 28.67 14.59
N GLN A 44 -10.07 28.90 14.04
CA GLN A 44 -10.27 29.37 12.68
C GLN A 44 -9.66 30.76 12.48
N GLU A 45 -9.83 31.64 13.46
CA GLU A 45 -9.39 33.04 13.41
C GLU A 45 -7.86 33.15 13.25
N SER A 46 -7.11 32.21 13.82
CA SER A 46 -5.65 32.16 13.66
C SER A 46 -5.25 31.76 12.24
N ALA A 47 -5.99 30.83 11.62
CA ALA A 47 -5.78 30.43 10.23
C ALA A 47 -6.15 31.57 9.26
N GLU A 48 -7.28 32.24 9.48
CA GLU A 48 -7.72 33.39 8.67
C GLU A 48 -6.77 34.58 8.76
N SER A 49 -6.20 34.83 9.95
CA SER A 49 -5.17 35.85 10.15
C SER A 49 -3.94 35.55 9.29
N LEU A 50 -3.49 34.29 9.25
CA LEU A 50 -2.37 33.89 8.40
C LEU A 50 -2.71 34.00 6.91
N ILE A 51 -3.92 33.58 6.50
CA ILE A 51 -4.38 33.73 5.10
C ILE A 51 -4.33 35.19 4.67
N THR A 52 -4.83 36.09 5.51
CA THR A 52 -4.82 37.53 5.23
C THR A 52 -3.40 38.07 5.09
N GLU A 53 -2.47 37.61 5.95
CA GLU A 53 -1.06 38.02 5.89
C GLU A 53 -0.34 37.51 4.64
N LEU A 54 -0.72 36.35 4.11
CA LEU A 54 -0.05 35.70 2.98
C LEU A 54 -0.70 36.01 1.62
N SER A 55 -1.97 36.42 1.61
CA SER A 55 -2.73 36.68 0.38
C SER A 55 -2.05 37.73 -0.49
N GLY A 56 -1.85 37.41 -1.78
CA GLY A 56 -1.20 38.30 -2.75
C GLY A 56 0.33 38.33 -2.68
N LYS A 57 0.97 37.59 -1.77
CA LYS A 57 2.43 37.46 -1.74
C LYS A 57 2.92 36.42 -2.73
N THR A 58 4.06 36.68 -3.36
CA THR A 58 4.76 35.71 -4.21
C THR A 58 5.40 34.62 -3.36
N ALA A 59 5.15 33.35 -3.70
CA ALA A 59 5.86 32.23 -3.12
C ALA A 59 7.10 31.87 -3.95
N VAL A 60 8.16 31.44 -3.27
CA VAL A 60 9.41 30.98 -3.88
C VAL A 60 9.64 29.53 -3.49
N VAL A 61 9.90 28.67 -4.47
CA VAL A 61 10.24 27.27 -4.23
C VAL A 61 11.61 27.20 -3.55
N SER A 62 11.65 26.70 -2.32
CA SER A 62 12.89 26.58 -1.53
C SER A 62 13.70 25.33 -1.87
N SER A 63 13.02 24.22 -2.22
CA SER A 63 13.65 22.95 -2.58
C SER A 63 12.70 22.11 -3.43
N ILE A 64 13.28 21.24 -4.26
CA ILE A 64 12.54 20.22 -5.03
C ILE A 64 13.27 18.90 -4.85
N GLU A 65 12.60 17.93 -4.22
CA GLU A 65 13.08 16.57 -4.12
C GLU A 65 12.36 15.68 -5.14
N ARG A 66 13.13 14.87 -5.87
CA ARG A 66 12.59 13.89 -6.82
C ARG A 66 13.09 12.50 -6.41
N GLY A 67 12.15 11.62 -6.08
CA GLY A 67 12.44 10.24 -5.73
C GLY A 67 11.76 9.26 -6.68
N THR A 68 12.42 8.15 -6.98
CA THR A 68 11.77 6.99 -7.58
C THR A 68 11.36 6.04 -6.47
N SER A 69 10.05 5.92 -6.20
CA SER A 69 9.53 4.89 -5.28
C SER A 69 9.14 3.65 -6.06
N ARG A 70 9.67 2.49 -5.69
CA ARG A 70 9.26 1.18 -6.22
C ARG A 70 8.44 0.45 -5.16
N LYS A 71 7.13 0.37 -5.37
CA LYS A 71 6.26 -0.45 -4.52
C LYS A 71 6.33 -1.91 -4.97
N LYS A 72 6.88 -2.77 -4.12
CA LYS A 72 6.90 -4.22 -4.37
C LYS A 72 5.49 -4.80 -4.19
N ALA A 73 5.22 -5.94 -4.83
CA ALA A 73 3.98 -6.67 -4.60
C ALA A 73 3.90 -7.14 -3.13
N PRO A 74 2.69 -7.21 -2.55
CA PRO A 74 2.48 -7.80 -1.23
C PRO A 74 3.04 -9.22 -1.14
N LEU A 75 3.34 -9.68 0.07
CA LEU A 75 3.63 -11.10 0.32
C LEU A 75 2.37 -11.95 0.06
N LEU A 76 2.57 -13.27 -0.02
CA LEU A 76 1.50 -14.23 -0.28
C LEU A 76 0.48 -14.26 0.86
N PHE A 77 -0.64 -14.93 0.60
CA PHE A 77 -1.67 -15.16 1.60
C PHE A 77 -1.20 -16.19 2.63
N ASN A 78 -1.36 -15.86 3.90
CA ASN A 78 -1.57 -16.83 4.97
C ASN A 78 -3.07 -16.94 5.25
N LEU A 79 -3.48 -17.78 6.21
CA LEU A 79 -4.90 -17.99 6.50
C LEU A 79 -5.63 -16.69 6.87
N ALA A 80 -5.05 -15.88 7.76
CA ALA A 80 -5.68 -14.64 8.24
C ALA A 80 -5.90 -13.61 7.11
N GLU A 81 -4.90 -13.41 6.25
CA GLU A 81 -5.01 -12.49 5.11
C GLU A 81 -6.00 -12.99 4.06
N LEU A 82 -6.06 -14.31 3.83
CA LEU A 82 -7.04 -14.92 2.92
C LEU A 82 -8.47 -14.72 3.45
N GLN A 83 -8.70 -14.99 4.74
CA GLN A 83 -9.99 -14.78 5.40
C GLN A 83 -10.42 -13.31 5.34
N ALA A 84 -9.51 -12.37 5.63
CA ALA A 84 -9.79 -10.95 5.56
C ALA A 84 -10.17 -10.50 4.14
N GLU A 85 -9.42 -10.94 3.12
CA GLU A 85 -9.69 -10.57 1.73
C GLU A 85 -11.00 -11.21 1.22
N CYS A 86 -11.28 -12.45 1.60
CA CYS A 86 -12.53 -13.14 1.25
C CYS A 86 -13.75 -12.50 1.93
N SER A 87 -13.68 -12.14 3.21
CA SER A 87 -14.76 -11.38 3.87
C SER A 87 -14.98 -10.02 3.19
N LYS A 88 -13.91 -9.33 2.77
CA LYS A 88 -14.03 -8.06 2.07
C LYS A 88 -14.70 -8.21 0.70
N ARG A 89 -14.25 -9.17 -0.12
CA ARG A 89 -14.67 -9.33 -1.52
C ARG A 89 -15.95 -10.13 -1.69
N PHE A 90 -16.04 -11.26 -1.01
CA PHE A 90 -17.11 -12.26 -1.22
C PHE A 90 -18.16 -12.25 -0.12
N LYS A 91 -17.94 -11.49 0.97
CA LYS A 91 -18.86 -11.40 2.12
C LYS A 91 -19.10 -12.74 2.83
N ILE A 92 -18.15 -13.67 2.74
CA ILE A 92 -18.17 -14.95 3.44
C ILE A 92 -17.44 -14.88 4.79
N SER A 93 -17.80 -15.77 5.71
CA SER A 93 -17.19 -15.81 7.04
C SER A 93 -15.75 -16.37 6.99
N PRO A 94 -14.94 -16.11 8.04
CA PRO A 94 -13.62 -16.75 8.17
C PRO A 94 -13.68 -18.28 8.14
N ASP A 95 -14.70 -18.87 8.77
CA ASP A 95 -14.90 -20.33 8.82
C ASP A 95 -15.27 -20.89 7.45
N GLU A 96 -16.15 -20.20 6.71
CA GLU A 96 -16.51 -20.59 5.35
C GLU A 96 -15.31 -20.50 4.40
N THR A 97 -14.48 -19.45 4.53
CA THR A 97 -13.23 -19.33 3.77
C THR A 97 -12.28 -20.50 4.05
N LEU A 98 -12.13 -20.88 5.33
CA LEU A 98 -11.29 -22.00 5.72
C LEU A 98 -11.82 -23.32 5.14
N GLN A 99 -13.14 -23.55 5.18
CA GLN A 99 -13.75 -24.74 4.60
C GLN A 99 -13.48 -24.84 3.10
N VAL A 100 -13.73 -23.77 2.34
CA VAL A 100 -13.47 -23.75 0.89
C VAL A 100 -11.99 -23.95 0.59
N ALA A 101 -11.09 -23.31 1.35
CA ALA A 101 -9.66 -23.48 1.16
C ALA A 101 -9.18 -24.91 1.47
N GLN A 102 -9.77 -25.55 2.49
CA GLN A 102 -9.53 -26.95 2.84
C GLN A 102 -9.98 -27.89 1.72
N ASP A 103 -11.19 -27.68 1.17
CA ASP A 103 -11.70 -28.48 0.05
C ASP A 103 -10.80 -28.38 -1.20
N LEU A 104 -10.26 -27.19 -1.49
CA LEU A 104 -9.33 -26.97 -2.60
C LEU A 104 -7.97 -27.66 -2.35
N TYR A 105 -7.49 -27.63 -1.12
CA TYR A 105 -6.26 -28.31 -0.72
C TYR A 105 -6.38 -29.83 -0.86
N GLU A 106 -7.48 -30.41 -0.41
CA GLU A 106 -7.75 -31.86 -0.52
C GLU A 106 -7.86 -32.32 -1.98
N LYS A 107 -8.36 -31.43 -2.85
CA LYS A 107 -8.36 -31.61 -4.32
C LYS A 107 -7.00 -31.33 -4.99
N LYS A 108 -5.97 -30.99 -4.21
CA LYS A 108 -4.61 -30.67 -4.68
C LYS A 108 -4.54 -29.46 -5.61
N LEU A 109 -5.45 -28.49 -5.42
CA LEU A 109 -5.51 -27.25 -6.21
C LEU A 109 -4.72 -26.11 -5.55
N THR A 110 -4.56 -26.16 -4.23
CA THR A 110 -3.82 -25.17 -3.43
C THR A 110 -2.83 -25.86 -2.49
N THR A 111 -1.93 -25.10 -1.88
CA THR A 111 -1.07 -25.56 -0.77
C THR A 111 -1.83 -25.58 0.54
N TYR A 112 -1.21 -26.13 1.60
CA TYR A 112 -1.82 -26.24 2.93
C TYR A 112 -2.39 -24.88 3.41
N PRO A 113 -3.70 -24.79 3.69
CA PRO A 113 -4.37 -23.49 3.85
C PRO A 113 -4.28 -22.92 5.27
N ARG A 114 -3.82 -23.71 6.26
CA ARG A 114 -3.71 -23.31 7.67
C ARG A 114 -2.28 -22.87 8.04
N THR A 115 -1.58 -22.26 7.09
CA THR A 115 -0.23 -21.74 7.31
C THR A 115 -0.28 -20.28 7.72
N ASP A 116 0.66 -19.89 8.60
CA ASP A 116 0.96 -18.49 8.92
C ASP A 116 2.02 -17.91 7.97
N ALA A 117 2.68 -18.76 7.18
CA ALA A 117 3.72 -18.36 6.25
C ALA A 117 3.15 -17.54 5.08
N ARG A 118 3.86 -16.48 4.72
CA ARG A 118 3.52 -15.60 3.57
C ARG A 118 4.52 -15.73 2.41
N VAL A 119 5.23 -16.85 2.36
CA VAL A 119 6.33 -17.15 1.44
C VAL A 119 6.16 -18.55 0.85
N LEU A 120 6.81 -18.80 -0.29
CA LEU A 120 6.94 -20.14 -0.88
C LEU A 120 8.13 -20.88 -0.30
N SER A 121 8.08 -22.21 -0.36
CA SER A 121 9.30 -23.02 -0.25
C SER A 121 10.13 -22.88 -1.52
N THR A 122 11.43 -23.12 -1.42
CA THR A 122 12.32 -23.16 -2.59
C THR A 122 11.84 -24.18 -3.62
N ALA A 123 11.28 -25.32 -3.16
CA ALA A 123 10.72 -26.35 -4.03
C ALA A 123 9.52 -25.82 -4.83
N VAL A 124 8.55 -25.18 -4.17
CA VAL A 124 7.37 -24.61 -4.85
C VAL A 124 7.76 -23.46 -5.77
N ALA A 125 8.70 -22.62 -5.35
CA ALA A 125 9.19 -21.49 -6.14
C ALA A 125 9.84 -21.93 -7.46
N LYS A 126 10.55 -23.07 -7.48
CA LYS A 126 11.14 -23.63 -8.71
C LYS A 126 10.08 -24.09 -9.72
N GLU A 127 8.94 -24.57 -9.24
CA GLU A 127 7.84 -25.06 -10.08
C GLU A 127 6.82 -23.95 -10.45
N ILE A 128 6.97 -22.73 -9.94
CA ILE A 128 5.95 -21.67 -10.06
C ILE A 128 5.62 -21.31 -11.52
N GLY A 129 6.63 -21.38 -12.41
CA GLY A 129 6.43 -21.14 -13.85
C GLY A 129 5.42 -22.10 -14.46
N LYS A 130 5.45 -23.38 -14.06
CA LYS A 130 4.49 -24.39 -14.51
C LYS A 130 3.07 -24.07 -14.04
N ASN A 131 2.92 -23.65 -12.78
CA ASN A 131 1.63 -23.26 -12.22
C ASN A 131 1.05 -22.03 -12.92
N ILE A 132 1.86 -20.99 -13.14
CA ILE A 132 1.46 -19.77 -13.85
C ILE A 132 1.08 -20.08 -15.31
N SER A 133 1.86 -20.91 -16.00
CA SER A 133 1.59 -21.25 -17.41
C SER A 133 0.23 -21.91 -17.64
N ARG A 134 -0.28 -22.68 -16.65
CA ARG A 134 -1.58 -23.35 -16.70
C ARG A 134 -2.76 -22.38 -16.62
N LEU A 135 -2.52 -21.14 -16.19
CA LEU A 135 -3.53 -20.08 -16.13
C LEU A 135 -3.69 -19.33 -17.47
N LYS A 136 -2.96 -19.72 -18.53
CA LYS A 136 -3.03 -19.06 -19.84
C LYS A 136 -4.44 -19.06 -20.44
N GLY A 137 -5.27 -20.05 -20.11
CA GLY A 137 -6.67 -20.13 -20.57
C GLY A 137 -7.68 -19.40 -19.68
N TYR A 138 -7.25 -18.81 -18.56
CA TYR A 138 -8.14 -18.08 -17.65
C TYR A 138 -8.13 -16.59 -18.01
N GLU A 139 -9.16 -16.17 -18.75
CA GLU A 139 -9.29 -14.83 -19.35
C GLU A 139 -8.98 -13.67 -18.38
N PRO A 140 -9.45 -13.68 -17.11
CA PRO A 140 -9.18 -12.58 -16.17
C PRO A 140 -7.70 -12.32 -15.87
N VAL A 141 -6.81 -13.29 -16.12
CA VAL A 141 -5.36 -13.16 -15.86
C VAL A 141 -4.49 -13.43 -17.08
N GLN A 142 -5.09 -13.73 -18.24
CA GLN A 142 -4.37 -14.19 -19.43
C GLN A 142 -3.25 -13.21 -19.83
N GLY A 143 -3.54 -11.91 -19.91
CA GLY A 143 -2.54 -10.90 -20.30
C GLY A 143 -1.35 -10.82 -19.33
N PHE A 144 -1.59 -11.03 -18.03
CA PHE A 144 -0.51 -11.09 -17.03
C PHE A 144 0.35 -12.34 -17.22
N VAL A 145 -0.28 -13.49 -17.46
CA VAL A 145 0.42 -14.75 -17.70
C VAL A 145 1.30 -14.65 -18.93
N GLU A 146 0.77 -14.16 -20.05
CA GLU A 146 1.52 -13.98 -21.30
C GLU A 146 2.75 -13.10 -21.10
N ARG A 147 2.60 -11.98 -20.39
CA ARG A 147 3.72 -11.10 -20.05
C ARG A 147 4.76 -11.78 -19.16
N ILE A 148 4.33 -12.44 -18.07
CA ILE A 148 5.22 -13.15 -17.14
C ILE A 148 6.04 -14.22 -17.86
N MET A 149 5.41 -14.94 -18.80
CA MET A 149 6.09 -15.97 -19.58
C MET A 149 7.03 -15.37 -20.62
N LYS A 150 6.62 -14.32 -21.34
CA LYS A 150 7.43 -13.64 -22.36
C LYS A 150 8.67 -12.96 -21.78
N GLU A 151 8.52 -12.27 -20.66
CA GLU A 151 9.60 -11.52 -19.99
C GLU A 151 10.42 -12.39 -19.02
N GLY A 152 10.03 -13.66 -18.79
CA GLY A 152 10.74 -14.55 -17.87
C GLY A 152 10.67 -14.13 -16.40
N LEU A 153 9.63 -13.40 -15.99
CA LEU A 153 9.53 -12.81 -14.65
C LEU A 153 9.45 -13.86 -13.52
N HIS A 154 9.12 -15.10 -13.85
CA HIS A 154 8.97 -16.20 -12.90
C HIS A 154 10.30 -16.90 -12.54
N TYR A 155 11.37 -16.73 -13.34
CA TYR A 155 12.60 -17.53 -13.18
C TYR A 155 13.35 -17.30 -11.86
N ASN A 156 13.29 -16.08 -11.33
CA ASN A 156 14.08 -15.71 -10.15
C ASN A 156 13.30 -15.69 -8.85
N ILE A 157 12.03 -16.14 -8.83
CA ILE A 157 11.18 -16.09 -7.62
C ILE A 157 11.85 -16.74 -6.42
N ALA A 158 12.54 -17.87 -6.61
CA ALA A 158 13.27 -18.57 -5.55
C ALA A 158 14.38 -17.74 -4.87
N LYS A 159 14.84 -16.65 -5.48
CA LYS A 159 15.87 -15.74 -4.95
C LYS A 159 15.28 -14.42 -4.42
N THR A 160 13.96 -14.32 -4.33
CA THR A 160 13.28 -13.10 -3.89
C THR A 160 12.78 -13.23 -2.46
N GLN A 161 12.32 -12.13 -1.88
CA GLN A 161 11.64 -12.09 -0.59
C GLN A 161 10.37 -12.95 -0.50
N TYR A 162 9.88 -13.49 -1.62
CA TYR A 162 8.70 -14.36 -1.67
C TYR A 162 9.04 -15.85 -1.46
N THR A 163 10.30 -16.19 -1.18
CA THR A 163 10.75 -17.56 -0.94
C THR A 163 11.65 -17.60 0.28
N ASP A 164 11.29 -18.42 1.27
CA ASP A 164 12.05 -18.56 2.52
C ASP A 164 11.62 -19.87 3.23
N ASP A 165 12.43 -20.92 3.10
CA ASP A 165 12.14 -22.23 3.70
C ASP A 165 12.09 -22.19 5.23
N SER A 166 12.80 -21.24 5.87
CA SER A 166 12.87 -21.14 7.34
C SER A 166 11.57 -20.66 7.98
N LYS A 167 10.67 -20.08 7.18
CA LYS A 167 9.38 -19.52 7.65
C LYS A 167 8.20 -20.46 7.40
N ILE A 168 8.46 -21.63 6.84
CA ILE A 168 7.43 -22.63 6.55
C ILE A 168 7.43 -23.61 7.69
N THR A 169 6.36 -23.60 8.46
CA THR A 169 6.09 -24.57 9.51
C THR A 169 5.41 -25.78 8.87
N ASP A 170 5.93 -26.98 9.16
CA ASP A 170 5.25 -28.25 8.86
C ASP A 170 3.87 -28.34 9.54
#